data_AF-A0A9P8QDW4-F1
#
_entry.id   AF-A0A9P8QDW4-F1
#
_cell.length_a   1.000
_cell.length_b   1.000
_cell.length_c   1.000
_cell.angle_alpha   90.00
_cell.angle_beta   90.00
_cell.angle_gamma   90.00
#
_symmetry.space_group_name_H-M   'P 1'
#
loop_
_entity.id
_entity.type
_entity.pdbx_description
1 polymer ?
#
loop_
_entity_poly.entity_id
_entity_poly.type
_entity_poly.pdbx_seq_one_letter_code
_entity_poly.pdbx_strand_id
1 'polypeptide(L)'
;MITEGAVNVDTGANASAEEAEEGVEDQEVKVNNIVHSFRLQTTSFDKKGYLAYLKGYMKAVKAGLQAKGADAETITAFEKGAQTYVKEKLLPNFKDFEFYTGESMNPDGMIVLLNYREDGVTPYVIVWKHGLNEMKV
;
A
#
# COMPACT_ATOMS: atom_id res chain seq x y z
N MET A 1 14.88 -2.00 3.04
CA MET A 1 15.26 -1.99 1.62
C MET A 1 15.93 -3.30 1.28
N ILE A 2 15.74 -3.80 0.07
CA ILE A 2 16.51 -4.90 -0.53
C ILE A 2 17.34 -4.33 -1.68
N THR A 3 18.48 -4.94 -1.97
CA THR A 3 19.26 -4.63 -3.17
C THR A 3 18.91 -5.66 -4.22
N GLU A 4 18.39 -5.21 -5.36
CA GLU A 4 18.23 -6.06 -6.54
C GLU A 4 19.51 -5.98 -7.40
N GLY A 5 20.02 -7.14 -7.83
CA GLY A 5 21.04 -7.20 -8.89
C GLY A 5 20.44 -6.81 -10.24
N ALA A 6 21.28 -6.45 -11.23
CA ALA A 6 20.82 -5.94 -12.53
C ALA A 6 19.62 -6.72 -13.09
N VAL A 7 18.52 -5.98 -13.27
CA VAL A 7 17.35 -6.48 -13.99
C VAL A 7 17.80 -6.71 -15.43
N ASN A 8 17.88 -7.98 -15.86
CA ASN A 8 17.93 -8.32 -17.28
C ASN A 8 16.58 -7.93 -17.87
N VAL A 9 16.49 -6.70 -18.38
CA VAL A 9 15.33 -6.23 -19.12
C VAL A 9 15.38 -6.93 -20.48
N ASP A 10 14.67 -8.05 -20.63
CA ASP A 10 14.39 -8.62 -21.95
C ASP A 10 13.34 -7.75 -22.64
N THR A 11 13.74 -6.56 -23.09
CA THR A 11 12.98 -5.75 -24.04
C THR A 11 13.05 -6.40 -25.42
N GLY A 12 12.45 -7.58 -25.54
CA GLY A 12 12.11 -8.17 -26.81
C GLY A 12 11.18 -7.23 -27.60
N ALA A 13 11.72 -6.66 -28.67
CA ALA A 13 11.09 -5.88 -29.75
C ALA A 13 11.09 -4.34 -29.61
N ASN A 14 12.15 -3.69 -30.11
CA ASN A 14 12.13 -3.07 -31.45
C ASN A 14 13.55 -2.68 -31.88
N ALA A 15 14.01 -3.24 -33.00
CA ALA A 15 15.31 -2.96 -33.59
C ALA A 15 15.28 -1.60 -34.32
N SER A 16 16.00 -0.61 -33.79
CA SER A 16 16.56 0.47 -34.59
C SER A 16 17.96 0.74 -34.08
N ALA A 17 18.93 0.18 -34.82
CA ALA A 17 20.35 0.38 -34.61
C ALA A 17 20.71 1.85 -34.70
N GLU A 18 21.44 2.38 -33.71
CA GLU A 18 22.70 3.12 -33.85
C GLU A 18 23.50 2.97 -32.55
N GLU A 19 24.80 2.75 -32.70
CA GLU A 19 25.79 2.50 -31.65
C GLU A 19 25.88 3.63 -30.61
N ALA A 20 25.85 3.25 -29.33
CA ALA A 20 26.65 3.89 -28.29
C ALA A 20 26.92 2.84 -27.20
N GLU A 21 28.09 2.20 -27.32
CA GLU A 21 28.72 1.44 -26.24
C GLU A 21 29.12 2.43 -25.15
N GLU A 22 28.24 2.62 -24.16
CA GLU A 22 28.60 3.16 -22.85
C GLU A 22 28.21 2.13 -21.79
N GLY A 23 29.20 1.77 -20.96
CA GLY A 23 29.13 0.66 -20.03
C GLY A 23 27.88 0.67 -19.15
N VAL A 24 27.20 -0.48 -19.12
CA VAL A 24 26.15 -0.75 -18.14
C VAL A 24 26.83 -0.81 -16.77
N GLU A 25 26.90 0.32 -16.07
CA GLU A 25 27.09 0.29 -14.63
C GLU A 25 25.98 -0.58 -14.05
N ASP A 26 26.38 -1.67 -13.43
CA ASP A 26 25.56 -2.63 -12.68
C ASP A 26 24.89 -1.87 -11.52
N GLN A 27 23.85 -1.09 -11.83
CA GLN A 27 23.18 -0.21 -10.87
C GLN A 27 22.31 -1.08 -9.96
N GLU A 28 22.89 -1.45 -8.82
CA GLU A 28 22.18 -1.98 -7.66
C GLU A 28 20.99 -1.08 -7.30
N VAL A 29 19.77 -1.51 -7.62
CA VAL A 29 18.56 -0.75 -7.28
C VAL A 29 18.13 -1.14 -5.87
N LYS A 30 18.13 -0.16 -4.96
CA LYS A 30 17.54 -0.34 -3.63
C LYS A 30 16.03 -0.23 -3.73
N VAL A 31 15.32 -1.32 -3.51
CA VAL A 31 13.87 -1.38 -3.58
C VAL A 31 13.25 -1.62 -2.20
N ASN A 32 12.07 -1.05 -1.96
CA ASN A 32 11.31 -1.35 -0.76
C ASN A 32 10.79 -2.80 -0.81
N ASN A 33 11.27 -3.63 0.12
CA ASN A 33 10.92 -5.05 0.18
C ASN A 33 9.40 -5.28 0.23
N ILE A 34 8.66 -4.47 0.98
CA ILE A 34 7.21 -4.64 1.13
C ILE A 34 6.51 -4.34 -0.21
N VAL A 35 6.88 -3.24 -0.86
CA VAL A 35 6.28 -2.84 -2.14
C VAL A 35 6.61 -3.87 -3.22
N HIS A 36 7.87 -4.28 -3.31
CA HIS A 36 8.34 -5.23 -4.32
C HIS A 36 7.76 -6.63 -4.14
N SER A 37 7.91 -7.22 -2.95
CA SER A 37 7.48 -8.61 -2.69
C SER A 37 5.97 -8.81 -2.84
N PHE A 38 5.17 -7.78 -2.51
CA PHE A 38 3.72 -7.81 -2.67
C PHE A 38 3.22 -7.14 -3.97
N ARG A 39 4.14 -6.73 -4.86
CA ARG A 39 3.86 -6.07 -6.14
C ARG A 39 2.87 -4.91 -6.03
N LEU A 40 3.01 -4.12 -4.96
CA LEU A 40 2.11 -3.01 -4.69
C LEU A 40 2.28 -1.91 -5.75
N GLN A 41 1.16 -1.35 -6.17
CA GLN A 41 1.10 -0.28 -7.16
C GLN A 41 0.88 1.06 -6.46
N THR A 42 1.68 2.06 -6.80
CA THR A 42 1.54 3.41 -6.25
C THR A 42 0.24 4.05 -6.73
N THR A 43 -0.45 4.76 -5.82
CA THR A 43 -1.59 5.61 -6.15
C THR A 43 -1.47 6.94 -5.41
N SER A 44 -2.26 7.92 -5.79
CA SER A 44 -2.28 9.23 -5.14
C SER A 44 -3.69 9.62 -4.74
N PHE A 45 -3.79 10.39 -3.66
CA PHE A 45 -5.04 10.97 -3.20
C PHE A 45 -4.81 12.38 -2.70
N ASP A 46 -5.78 13.26 -2.93
CA ASP A 46 -5.95 14.43 -2.07
C ASP A 46 -6.65 14.03 -0.75
N LYS A 47 -6.53 14.88 0.27
CA LYS A 47 -7.10 14.61 1.61
C LYS A 47 -8.61 14.36 1.57
N LYS A 48 -9.35 15.07 0.72
CA LYS A 48 -10.82 14.94 0.62
C LYS A 48 -11.21 13.65 -0.11
N GLY A 49 -10.53 13.36 -1.22
CA GLY A 49 -10.70 12.14 -2.00
C GLY A 49 -10.42 10.90 -1.18
N TYR A 50 -9.32 10.89 -0.43
CA TYR A 50 -9.00 9.76 0.45
C TYR A 50 -10.03 9.57 1.56
N LEU A 51 -10.52 10.65 2.19
CA LEU A 51 -11.57 10.54 3.22
C LEU A 51 -12.88 9.97 2.66
N ALA A 52 -13.25 10.37 1.43
CA ALA A 52 -14.44 9.83 0.76
C ALA A 52 -14.28 8.33 0.45
N TYR A 53 -13.12 7.96 -0.12
CA TYR A 53 -12.73 6.57 -0.35
C TYR A 53 -12.80 5.73 0.93
N LEU A 54 -12.11 6.21 1.97
CA LEU A 54 -11.98 5.48 3.23
C LEU A 54 -13.35 5.27 3.88
N LYS A 55 -14.24 6.26 3.81
CA LYS A 55 -15.62 6.11 4.30
C LYS A 55 -16.38 5.00 3.57
N GLY A 56 -16.21 4.88 2.25
CA GLY A 56 -16.77 3.78 1.45
C GLY A 56 -16.20 2.43 1.87
N TYR A 57 -14.87 2.35 1.93
CA TYR A 57 -14.13 1.16 2.35
C TYR A 57 -14.55 0.67 3.75
N MET A 58 -14.64 1.57 4.73
CA MET A 58 -15.03 1.22 6.10
C MET A 58 -16.44 0.64 6.19
N LYS A 59 -17.37 1.12 5.35
CA LYS A 59 -18.72 0.54 5.25
C LYS A 59 -18.67 -0.88 4.69
N ALA A 60 -17.86 -1.11 3.66
CA ALA A 60 -17.67 -2.45 3.08
C ALA A 60 -17.08 -3.42 4.11
N VAL A 61 -16.09 -2.99 4.90
CA VAL A 61 -15.52 -3.80 5.99
C VAL A 61 -16.57 -4.11 7.06
N LYS A 62 -17.36 -3.12 7.49
CA LYS A 62 -18.46 -3.33 8.45
C LYS A 62 -19.47 -4.36 7.93
N ALA A 63 -19.90 -4.23 6.68
CA ALA A 63 -20.80 -5.20 6.05
C ALA A 63 -20.17 -6.60 6.00
N GLY A 64 -18.88 -6.71 5.69
CA GLY A 64 -18.12 -7.96 5.72
C GLY A 64 -18.04 -8.59 7.12
N LEU A 65 -17.84 -7.78 8.17
CA LEU A 65 -17.86 -8.25 9.56
C LEU A 65 -19.24 -8.77 9.96
N GLN A 66 -20.32 -8.05 9.60
CA GLN A 66 -21.69 -8.46 9.87
C GLN A 66 -22.04 -9.77 9.14
N ALA A 67 -21.63 -9.91 7.89
CA ALA A 67 -21.84 -11.13 7.11
C ALA A 67 -21.10 -12.36 7.70
N LYS A 68 -19.95 -12.13 8.36
CA LYS A 68 -19.20 -13.17 9.09
C LYS A 68 -19.76 -13.47 10.49
N GLY A 69 -20.82 -12.78 10.91
CA GLY A 69 -21.41 -12.96 12.24
C GLY A 69 -20.55 -12.40 13.38
N ALA A 70 -19.69 -11.40 13.11
CA ALA A 70 -18.95 -10.71 14.16
C ALA A 70 -19.92 -10.07 15.17
N ASP A 71 -19.58 -10.13 16.45
CA ASP A 71 -20.39 -9.53 17.50
C ASP A 71 -20.45 -8.00 17.41
N ALA A 72 -21.45 -7.42 18.08
CA ALA A 72 -21.66 -5.97 18.09
C ALA A 72 -20.51 -5.19 18.73
N GLU A 73 -19.78 -5.81 19.67
CA GLU A 73 -18.65 -5.20 20.36
C GLU A 73 -17.48 -4.99 19.40
N THR A 74 -17.15 -6.01 18.61
CA THR A 74 -16.11 -5.99 17.56
C THR A 74 -16.43 -4.94 16.51
N ILE A 75 -17.68 -4.88 16.03
CA ILE A 75 -18.10 -3.88 15.05
C ILE A 75 -17.96 -2.47 15.62
N THR A 76 -18.39 -2.26 16.87
CA THR A 76 -18.30 -0.97 17.54
C THR A 76 -16.85 -0.55 17.78
N ALA A 77 -16.00 -1.49 18.19
CA ALA A 77 -14.57 -1.28 18.40
C ALA A 77 -13.88 -0.89 17.09
N PHE A 78 -14.24 -1.53 15.98
CA PHE A 78 -13.77 -1.17 14.65
C PHE A 78 -14.17 0.26 14.27
N GLU A 79 -15.44 0.62 14.38
CA GLU A 79 -15.92 1.95 13.99
C GLU A 79 -15.25 3.07 14.80
N LYS A 80 -15.17 2.89 16.13
CA LYS A 80 -14.52 3.86 17.02
C LYS A 80 -13.02 3.93 16.76
N GLY A 81 -12.34 2.78 16.70
CA GLY A 81 -10.90 2.72 16.48
C GLY A 81 -10.48 3.32 15.14
N ALA A 82 -11.23 3.03 14.07
CA ALA A 82 -11.00 3.62 12.77
C ALA A 82 -11.20 5.14 12.79
N GLN A 83 -12.27 5.63 13.42
CA GLN A 83 -12.53 7.07 13.53
C GLN A 83 -11.43 7.80 14.32
N THR A 84 -11.00 7.22 15.45
CA THR A 84 -9.92 7.76 16.28
C THR A 84 -8.61 7.80 15.48
N TYR A 85 -8.23 6.70 14.84
CA TYR A 85 -7.00 6.64 14.05
C TYR A 85 -6.98 7.68 12.91
N VAL A 86 -8.10 7.81 12.19
CA VAL A 86 -8.21 8.80 11.10
C VAL A 86 -8.00 10.22 11.61
N LYS A 87 -8.62 10.57 12.74
CA LYS A 87 -8.53 11.93 13.30
C LYS A 87 -7.17 12.22 13.91
N GLU A 88 -6.62 11.29 14.67
CA GLU A 88 -5.44 11.54 15.51
C GLU A 88 -4.11 11.24 14.80
N LYS A 89 -4.10 10.33 13.83
CA LYS A 89 -2.86 9.87 13.18
C LYS A 89 -2.87 10.14 11.69
N LEU A 90 -3.95 9.82 10.99
CA LEU A 90 -3.96 9.91 9.53
C LEU A 90 -4.03 11.35 9.02
N LEU A 91 -5.00 12.12 9.50
CA LEU A 91 -5.24 13.48 9.00
C LEU A 91 -4.12 14.49 9.29
N PRO A 92 -3.49 14.49 10.48
CA PRO A 92 -2.37 15.37 10.76
C PRO A 92 -1.16 15.05 9.88
N ASN A 93 -0.88 13.76 9.64
CA ASN A 93 0.30 13.29 8.93
C ASN A 93 0.00 12.88 7.47
N PHE A 94 -1.10 13.37 6.88
CA PHE A 94 -1.60 12.91 5.58
C PHE A 94 -0.54 13.01 4.46
N LYS A 95 0.29 14.05 4.52
CA LYS A 95 1.33 14.32 3.52
C LYS A 95 2.54 13.38 3.64
N ASP A 96 2.69 12.73 4.78
CA ASP A 96 3.82 11.84 5.08
C ASP A 96 3.51 10.41 4.64
N PHE A 97 2.26 10.12 4.29
CA PHE A 97 1.86 8.80 3.80
C PHE A 97 2.02 8.70 2.29
N GLU A 98 2.63 7.60 1.88
CA GLU A 98 2.54 7.09 0.51
C GLU A 98 1.38 6.09 0.42
N PHE A 99 0.62 6.14 -0.67
CA PHE A 99 -0.58 5.32 -0.86
C PHE A 99 -0.33 4.24 -1.89
N TYR A 100 -0.68 3.01 -1.54
CA TYR A 100 -0.48 1.84 -2.40
C TYR A 100 -1.76 1.02 -2.53
N THR A 101 -1.98 0.45 -3.71
CA THR A 101 -3.01 -0.55 -3.99
C THR A 101 -2.36 -1.89 -4.36
N GLY A 102 -3.13 -2.98 -4.32
CA GLY A 102 -2.65 -4.29 -4.76
C GLY A 102 -2.49 -4.36 -6.28
N GLU A 103 -1.86 -5.44 -6.77
CA GLU A 103 -1.62 -5.70 -8.20
C GLU A 103 -2.91 -5.65 -9.05
N SER A 104 -4.06 -6.03 -8.47
CA SER A 104 -5.37 -5.97 -9.15
C SER A 104 -5.95 -4.56 -9.31
N MET A 105 -5.36 -3.56 -8.64
CA MET A 105 -5.82 -2.17 -8.61
C MET A 105 -7.33 -2.03 -8.30
N ASN A 106 -7.89 -2.94 -7.49
CA ASN A 106 -9.31 -2.91 -7.16
C ASN A 106 -9.68 -1.58 -6.48
N PRO A 107 -10.58 -0.76 -7.07
CA PRO A 107 -10.98 0.53 -6.52
C PRO A 107 -11.79 0.42 -5.22
N ASP A 108 -12.30 -0.77 -4.88
CA ASP A 108 -12.98 -1.03 -3.61
C ASP A 108 -12.06 -1.74 -2.59
N GLY A 109 -10.79 -1.96 -2.95
CA GLY A 109 -9.80 -2.68 -2.17
C GLY A 109 -9.29 -1.92 -0.93
N MET A 110 -8.34 -2.51 -0.22
CA MET A 110 -7.63 -1.78 0.83
C MET A 110 -6.53 -0.92 0.22
N ILE A 111 -6.44 0.34 0.62
CA ILE A 111 -5.25 1.15 0.40
C ILE A 111 -4.27 0.91 1.54
N VAL A 112 -3.07 0.45 1.18
CA VAL A 112 -1.94 0.30 2.09
C VAL A 112 -1.28 1.66 2.26
N LEU A 113 -1.10 2.10 3.50
CA LEU A 113 -0.41 3.34 3.81
C LEU A 113 1.03 3.01 4.19
N LEU A 114 1.99 3.60 3.52
CA LEU A 114 3.40 3.47 3.86
C LEU A 114 3.89 4.77 4.49
N ASN A 115 4.69 4.64 5.54
CA ASN A 115 5.40 5.74 6.17
C ASN A 115 6.72 5.22 6.75
N TYR A 116 7.57 6.12 7.25
CA TYR A 116 8.89 5.82 7.80
C TYR A 116 8.90 6.09 9.31
N ARG A 117 9.69 5.31 10.04
CA ARG A 117 9.90 5.52 11.48
C ARG A 117 10.61 6.85 11.72
N GLU A 118 10.78 7.22 13.00
CA GLU A 118 11.47 8.46 13.39
C GLU A 118 12.92 8.54 12.86
N ASP A 119 13.52 7.40 12.51
CA ASP A 119 14.83 7.32 11.84
C ASP A 119 14.81 7.77 10.37
N GLY A 120 13.63 7.99 9.79
CA GLY A 120 13.43 8.44 8.40
C GLY A 120 13.76 7.40 7.33
N VAL A 121 14.20 6.20 7.70
CA VAL A 121 14.74 5.20 6.76
C VAL A 121 14.10 3.83 6.88
N THR A 122 13.50 3.50 8.03
CA THR A 122 12.84 2.22 8.25
C THR A 122 11.37 2.32 7.82
N PRO A 123 10.98 1.70 6.68
CA PRO A 123 9.59 1.75 6.23
C PRO A 123 8.71 0.85 7.10
N TYR A 124 7.47 1.26 7.28
CA TYR A 124 6.39 0.42 7.80
C TYR A 124 5.10 0.68 7.01
N VAL A 125 4.24 -0.32 6.99
CA VAL A 125 2.92 -0.20 6.38
C VAL A 125 1.83 -0.28 7.43
N ILE A 126 0.73 0.41 7.17
CA ILE A 126 -0.49 0.36 7.98
C ILE A 126 -1.58 -0.24 7.12
N VAL A 127 -2.24 -1.24 7.69
CA VAL A 127 -3.33 -2.01 7.08
C VAL A 127 -4.48 -2.12 8.06
N TRP A 128 -5.69 -2.17 7.55
CA TRP A 128 -6.90 -2.29 8.37
C TRP A 128 -7.13 -3.75 8.72
N LYS A 129 -6.80 -4.15 9.95
CA LYS A 129 -6.95 -5.54 10.46
C LYS A 129 -8.28 -6.19 10.08
N HIS A 130 -9.40 -5.49 10.28
CA HIS A 130 -10.74 -6.02 10.04
C HIS A 130 -11.05 -6.25 8.54
N GLY A 131 -10.25 -5.68 7.65
CA GLY A 131 -10.29 -5.92 6.22
C GLY A 131 -9.39 -7.06 5.74
N LEU A 132 -8.68 -7.75 6.64
CA LEU A 132 -7.81 -8.88 6.33
C LEU A 132 -8.40 -10.20 6.82
N ASN A 133 -7.99 -11.29 6.19
CA ASN A 133 -8.17 -12.65 6.71
C ASN A 133 -6.78 -13.27 6.91
N GLU A 134 -6.59 -13.97 8.02
CA GLU A 134 -5.38 -14.76 8.25
C GLU A 134 -5.50 -16.11 7.55
N MET A 135 -4.42 -16.56 6.93
CA MET A 135 -4.27 -17.92 6.42
C MET A 135 -2.94 -18.46 6.94
N LYS A 136 -2.98 -19.62 7.60
CA LYS A 136 -1.77 -20.36 7.97
C LYS A 136 -1.38 -21.26 6.81
N VAL A 137 -0.09 -21.25 6.47
CA VAL A 137 0.54 -22.07 5.43
C VAL A 137 1.43 -23.11 6.10
#